data_AF-A0AA47JMR3-F1
#
_entry.id   AF-A0AA47JMR3-F1
#
_cell.length_a   1.000
_cell.length_b   1.000
_cell.length_c   1.000
_cell.angle_alpha   90.00
_cell.angle_beta   90.00
_cell.angle_gamma   90.00
#
_symmetry.space_group_name_H-M   'P 1'
#
loop_
_entity.id
_entity.type
_entity.pdbx_description
1 polymer ?
#
loop_
_entity_poly.entity_id
_entity_poly.type
_entity_poly.pdbx_seq_one_letter_code
_entity_poly.pdbx_strand_id
1 'polypeptide(L)'
;MNTKETEELQRNMDIFSTPLDVEKYIDEGLISRYKNTKTQFVIHCSKDELPEEVSVRANKIEVLTNKDGSNALVLGLDLKVRK
;
A
#
# COMPACT_ATOMS: atom_id res chain seq x y z
N MET A 1 6.24 2.56 -29.41
CA MET A 1 5.45 2.32 -28.19
C MET A 1 5.74 0.90 -27.75
N ASN A 2 6.44 0.72 -26.62
CA ASN A 2 6.72 -0.62 -26.10
C ASN A 2 5.41 -1.21 -25.55
N THR A 3 5.06 -2.39 -26.02
CA THR A 3 3.87 -3.15 -25.59
C THR A 3 3.83 -3.36 -24.07
N LYS A 4 5.00 -3.47 -23.42
CA LYS A 4 5.13 -3.65 -21.96
C LYS A 4 4.64 -2.46 -21.14
N GLU A 5 4.88 -1.23 -21.61
CA GLU A 5 4.42 -0.01 -20.92
C GLU A 5 2.89 0.10 -20.96
N THR A 6 2.26 -0.40 -22.02
CA THR A 6 0.80 -0.35 -22.18
C THR A 6 0.10 -1.35 -21.26
N GLU A 7 0.69 -2.54 -21.07
CA GLU A 7 0.18 -3.56 -20.16
C GLU A 7 0.32 -3.15 -18.69
N GLU A 8 1.42 -2.49 -18.31
CA GLU A 8 1.59 -1.94 -16.95
C GLU A 8 0.60 -0.81 -16.66
N LEU A 9 0.36 0.08 -17.64
CA LEU A 9 -0.64 1.12 -17.52
C LEU A 9 -2.05 0.56 -17.34
N GLN A 10 -2.39 -0.49 -18.10
CA GLN A 10 -3.70 -1.14 -17.99
C GLN A 10 -3.87 -1.78 -16.61
N ARG A 11 -2.89 -2.55 -16.14
CA ARG A 11 -2.91 -3.15 -14.78
C ARG A 11 -3.08 -2.10 -13.70
N ASN A 12 -2.35 -1.00 -13.78
CA ASN A 12 -2.48 0.10 -12.82
C ASN A 12 -3.89 0.71 -12.89
N MET A 13 -4.45 0.91 -14.09
CA MET A 13 -5.83 1.38 -14.25
C MET A 13 -6.85 0.45 -13.58
N ASP A 14 -6.72 -0.86 -13.78
CA ASP A 14 -7.59 -1.87 -13.15
C ASP A 14 -7.47 -1.86 -11.61
N ILE A 15 -6.26 -1.66 -11.09
CA ILE A 15 -6.03 -1.47 -9.65
C ILE A 15 -6.72 -0.20 -9.14
N PHE A 16 -6.59 0.92 -9.86
CA PHE A 16 -7.18 2.20 -9.46
C PHE A 16 -8.70 2.27 -9.67
N SER A 17 -9.29 1.39 -10.48
CA SER A 17 -10.74 1.30 -10.73
C SER A 17 -11.48 0.51 -9.64
N THR A 18 -10.77 -0.35 -8.91
CA THR A 18 -11.33 -1.18 -7.83
C THR A 18 -11.05 -0.55 -6.46
N PRO A 19 -12.01 -0.45 -5.52
CA PRO A 19 -11.74 0.02 -4.18
C PRO A 19 -10.80 -0.94 -3.42
N LEU A 20 -9.75 -0.38 -2.80
CA LEU A 20 -8.82 -1.14 -1.98
C LEU A 20 -9.46 -1.48 -0.63
N ASP A 21 -9.61 -2.77 -0.34
CA ASP A 21 -10.11 -3.24 0.96
C ASP A 21 -8.99 -3.31 2.00
N VAL A 22 -8.67 -2.15 2.56
CA VAL A 22 -7.65 -2.03 3.62
C VAL A 22 -8.04 -2.77 4.90
N GLU A 23 -9.32 -3.01 5.18
CA GLU A 23 -9.74 -3.68 6.41
C GLU A 23 -9.40 -5.16 6.34
N LYS A 24 -9.55 -5.79 5.18
CA LYS A 24 -9.10 -7.16 4.94
C LYS A 24 -7.61 -7.34 5.26
N TYR A 25 -6.75 -6.46 4.76
CA TYR A 25 -5.30 -6.58 5.02
C TYR A 25 -4.91 -6.28 6.46
N ILE A 26 -5.74 -5.53 7.19
CA ILE A 26 -5.58 -5.34 8.63
C ILE A 26 -5.96 -6.62 9.39
N ASP A 27 -7.08 -7.24 9.01
CA ASP A 27 -7.54 -8.50 9.61
C ASP A 27 -6.55 -9.65 9.37
N GLU A 28 -5.97 -9.72 8.18
CA GLU A 28 -4.90 -10.65 7.81
C GLU A 28 -3.55 -10.35 8.50
N GLY A 29 -3.42 -9.21 9.19
CA GLY A 29 -2.22 -8.82 9.91
C GLY A 29 -1.06 -8.33 9.03
N LEU A 30 -1.31 -8.07 7.74
CA LEU A 30 -0.30 -7.56 6.80
C LEU A 30 0.05 -6.09 7.07
N ILE A 31 -0.98 -5.29 7.35
CA ILE A 31 -0.85 -3.88 7.65
C ILE A 31 -1.61 -3.52 8.93
N SER A 32 -1.19 -2.47 9.63
CA SER A 32 -1.93 -1.89 10.76
C SER A 32 -2.14 -0.42 10.53
N ARG A 33 -3.26 0.14 11.00
CA ARG A 33 -3.51 1.59 10.84
C ARG A 33 -2.46 2.39 11.63
N TYR A 34 -1.71 3.26 10.96
CA TYR A 34 -0.71 4.10 11.60
C TYR A 34 -1.40 5.32 12.22
N LYS A 35 -1.44 5.36 13.56
CA LYS A 35 -2.15 6.39 14.34
C LYS A 35 -3.62 6.49 13.90
N ASN A 36 -4.29 7.58 14.25
CA ASN A 36 -5.67 7.86 13.83
C ASN A 36 -5.75 8.45 12.41
N THR A 37 -4.87 8.01 11.50
CA THR A 37 -4.88 8.47 10.10
C THR A 37 -5.66 7.49 9.23
N LYS A 38 -6.32 8.01 8.20
CA LYS A 38 -7.14 7.19 7.29
C LYS A 38 -6.33 6.57 6.15
N THR A 39 -5.12 7.07 5.89
CA THR A 39 -4.34 6.75 4.69
C THR A 39 -2.92 6.27 4.99
N GLN A 40 -2.48 6.25 6.25
CA GLN A 40 -1.17 5.73 6.61
C GLN A 40 -1.30 4.41 7.37
N PHE A 41 -0.46 3.45 7.01
CA PHE A 41 -0.48 2.10 7.55
C PHE A 41 0.93 1.63 7.85
N VAL A 42 1.14 0.99 8.99
CA VAL A 42 2.36 0.26 9.32
C VAL A 42 2.33 -1.08 8.59
N ILE A 43 3.39 -1.45 7.89
CA ILE A 43 3.54 -2.82 7.37
C ILE A 43 4.24 -3.72 8.38
N HIS A 44 3.70 -4.91 8.51
CA HIS A 44 4.26 -5.99 9.33
C HIS A 44 4.86 -7.12 8.48
N CYS A 45 4.57 -7.15 7.19
CA CYS A 45 5.11 -8.10 6.24
C CYS A 45 6.27 -7.53 5.42
N SER A 46 6.97 -8.42 4.70
CA SER A 46 8.01 -8.01 3.75
C SER A 46 7.38 -7.37 2.51
N LYS A 47 8.16 -6.55 1.78
CA LYS A 47 7.66 -5.91 0.55
C LYS A 47 7.18 -6.92 -0.51
N ASP A 48 7.79 -8.10 -0.55
CA ASP A 48 7.42 -9.17 -1.48
C ASP A 48 6.08 -9.85 -1.13
N GLU A 49 5.61 -9.69 0.11
CA GLU A 49 4.32 -10.23 0.58
C GLU A 49 3.19 -9.21 0.44
N LEU A 50 3.51 -7.95 0.13
CA LEU A 50 2.50 -6.93 -0.11
C LEU A 50 1.76 -7.20 -1.42
N PRO A 51 0.42 -7.18 -1.40
CA PRO A 51 -0.37 -7.24 -2.63
C PRO A 51 0.02 -6.12 -3.60
N GLU A 52 0.02 -6.43 -4.90
CA GLU A 52 0.38 -5.48 -5.96
C GLU A 52 -0.45 -4.20 -5.88
N GLU A 53 -1.75 -4.32 -5.60
CA GLU A 53 -2.65 -3.18 -5.43
C GLU A 53 -2.25 -2.22 -4.31
N VAL A 54 -1.71 -2.73 -3.20
CA VAL A 54 -1.21 -1.91 -2.09
C VAL A 54 0.10 -1.23 -2.52
N SER A 55 1.00 -1.99 -3.15
CA SER A 55 2.29 -1.47 -3.61
C SER A 55 2.13 -0.39 -4.69
N VAL A 56 1.21 -0.56 -5.64
CA VAL A 56 0.93 0.41 -6.71
C VAL A 56 0.29 1.68 -6.17
N ARG A 57 -0.56 1.57 -5.13
CA ARG A 57 -1.21 2.71 -4.47
C ARG A 57 -0.32 3.41 -3.43
N ALA A 58 0.83 2.83 -3.09
CA ALA A 58 1.78 3.42 -2.16
C ALA A 58 2.40 4.69 -2.74
N ASN A 59 2.05 5.85 -2.17
CA ASN A 59 2.58 7.15 -2.59
C ASN A 59 3.73 7.63 -1.71
N LYS A 60 3.88 7.06 -0.52
CA LYS A 60 4.88 7.47 0.47
C LYS A 60 5.31 6.26 1.29
N ILE A 61 6.61 6.16 1.56
CA ILE A 61 7.16 5.18 2.49
C ILE A 61 8.01 5.95 3.50
N GLU A 62 7.74 5.74 4.79
CA GLU A 62 8.46 6.36 5.90
C GLU A 62 8.97 5.25 6.83
N VAL A 63 10.25 5.30 7.19
CA VAL A 63 10.80 4.43 8.22
C VAL A 63 10.75 5.19 9.53
N LEU A 64 10.06 4.63 10.52
CA LEU A 64 9.97 5.17 11.86
C LEU A 64 10.79 4.31 12.80
N THR A 65 11.81 4.90 13.40
CA THR A 65 12.55 4.25 14.48
C THR A 65 11.79 4.46 15.79
N ASN A 66 11.29 3.36 16.36
CA ASN A 66 10.66 3.36 17.67
C ASN A 66 11.71 3.59 18.76
N LYS A 67 11.25 4.06 19.92
CA LYS A 67 12.09 4.28 21.11
C LYS A 67 12.80 3.02 21.62
N ASP A 68 12.24 1.86 21.29
CA ASP A 68 12.80 0.53 21.60
C ASP A 68 13.95 0.12 20.65
N GLY A 69 14.28 0.94 19.66
CA GLY A 69 15.29 0.65 18.64
C GLY A 69 14.76 -0.19 17.45
N SER A 70 13.50 -0.62 17.50
CA SER A 70 12.84 -1.30 16.37
C SER A 70 12.43 -0.30 15.28
N ASN A 71 12.61 -0.67 14.01
CA ASN A 71 12.15 0.14 12.88
C ASN A 71 10.77 -0.36 12.43
N ALA A 72 9.80 0.54 12.35
CA ALA A 72 8.50 0.33 11.74
C ALA A 72 8.46 1.01 10.37
N LEU A 73 7.98 0.32 9.36
CA LEU A 73 7.78 0.87 8.03
C LEU A 73 6.32 1.35 7.91
N VAL A 74 6.13 2.61 7.55
CA VAL A 74 4.81 3.23 7.35
C VAL A 74 4.63 3.59 5.88
N LEU A 75 3.55 3.09 5.30
CA LEU A 75 3.11 3.38 3.94
C LEU A 75 1.94 4.37 3.94
N GLY A 76 2.05 5.40 3.12
CA GLY A 76 0.93 6.23 2.70
C GLY A 76 0.28 5.64 1.46
N LEU A 77 -1.01 5.35 1.52
CA LEU A 77 -1.78 4.78 0.41
C LEU A 77 -2.73 5.82 -0.20
N ASP A 78 -2.82 5.86 -1.52
CA ASP A 78 -3.88 6.58 -2.24
C ASP A 78 -5.12 5.67 -2.37
N LEU A 79 -6.10 5.92 -1.50
CA LEU A 79 -7.37 5.19 -1.48
C LEU A 79 -8.39 5.74 -2.50
N LYS A 80 -8.04 6.74 -3.30
CA LYS A 80 -8.95 7.25 -4.33
C LYS A 80 -9.18 6.18 -5.40
N VAL A 81 -10.43 6.02 -5.77
CA VAL A 81 -10.84 5.25 -6.94
C VAL A 81 -10.93 6.21 -8.12
N ARG A 82 -10.26 5.87 -9.22
CA ARG A 82 -10.32 6.65 -10.47
C ARG A 82 -11.27 5.94 -11.42
N LYS A 83 -12.26 6.66 -11.93
CA LYS A 83 -13.25 6.20 -12.91
C LYS A 83 -12.93 6.76 -14.28
#